data_AF-A0A1G1H8U5-F1
#
_entry.id   AF-A0A1G1H8U5-F1
#
_cell.length_a   1.000
_cell.length_b   1.000
_cell.length_c   1.000
_cell.angle_alpha   90.00
_cell.angle_beta   90.00
_cell.angle_gamma   90.00
#
_symmetry.space_group_name_H-M   'P 1'
#
loop_
_entity.id
_entity.type
_entity.pdbx_description
1 polymer ?
#
loop_
_entity_poly.entity_id
_entity_poly.type
_entity_poly.pdbx_seq_one_letter_code
_entity_poly.pdbx_strand_id
1 'polypeptide(L)'
;MAPKNQKKMAIIASKGALDMAYPPLILATTAAAMDMDVTIFFTFYGLEIIRKNKADKLKVSPIANPAMHMPIPTVVGALPGMEAIATSMMKSMFKKHGVATIGQLLELAMESGVKLIACQMT
;
A
#
# COMPACT_ATOMS: atom_id res chain seq x y z
N MET A 1 18.56 -5.39 18.45
CA MET A 1 17.42 -5.72 19.34
C MET A 1 16.90 -4.39 19.89
N ALA A 2 15.63 -4.05 19.70
CA ALA A 2 15.06 -2.77 20.13
C ALA A 2 15.25 -2.55 21.65
N PRO A 3 15.55 -1.33 22.13
CA PRO A 3 15.67 -1.04 23.56
C PRO A 3 14.40 -1.45 24.32
N LYS A 4 14.59 -1.86 25.59
CA LYS A 4 13.61 -2.55 26.44
C LYS A 4 12.28 -1.80 26.66
N ASN A 5 12.19 -0.53 26.27
CA ASN A 5 11.02 0.35 26.40
C ASN A 5 10.54 0.98 25.08
N GLN A 6 11.06 0.54 23.93
CA GLN A 6 10.63 1.04 22.62
C GLN A 6 9.23 0.52 22.30
N LYS A 7 8.31 1.42 21.93
CA LYS A 7 6.97 1.04 21.46
C LYS A 7 7.08 0.25 20.16
N LYS A 8 6.24 -0.78 19.99
CA LYS A 8 6.27 -1.68 18.83
C LYS A 8 4.97 -1.59 18.04
N MET A 9 5.07 -1.71 16.72
CA MET A 9 3.90 -1.78 15.83
C MET A 9 4.05 -2.94 14.85
N ALA A 10 3.02 -3.78 14.77
CA ALA A 10 2.93 -4.83 13.76
C ALA A 10 1.75 -4.51 12.82
N ILE A 11 2.01 -4.55 11.52
CA ILE A 11 1.01 -4.28 10.48
C ILE A 11 0.88 -5.52 9.60
N ILE A 12 -0.35 -5.94 9.30
CA ILE A 12 -0.63 -7.02 8.36
C ILE A 12 -1.09 -6.41 7.04
N ALA A 13 -0.27 -6.55 6.00
CA ALA A 13 -0.61 -6.14 4.64
C ALA A 13 -1.11 -7.36 3.85
N SER A 14 -2.45 -7.54 3.80
CA SER A 14 -3.10 -8.69 3.14
C SER A 14 -3.69 -8.40 1.77
N LYS A 15 -3.77 -7.12 1.38
CA LYS A 15 -4.40 -6.63 0.15
C LYS A 15 -3.33 -6.08 -0.79
N GLY A 16 -3.47 -6.36 -2.09
CA GLY A 16 -2.51 -5.95 -3.13
C GLY A 16 -3.03 -4.90 -4.11
N ALA A 17 -4.20 -4.30 -3.86
CA ALA A 17 -4.71 -3.22 -4.69
C ALA A 17 -3.95 -1.91 -4.39
N LEU A 18 -3.87 -1.01 -5.38
CA LEU A 18 -3.10 0.23 -5.29
C LEU A 18 -3.49 1.06 -4.06
N ASP A 19 -4.78 1.27 -3.84
CA ASP A 19 -5.36 2.02 -2.72
C ASP A 19 -5.05 1.38 -1.37
N MET A 20 -5.02 0.05 -1.31
CA MET A 20 -4.77 -0.72 -0.08
C MET A 20 -3.28 -0.89 0.24
N ALA A 21 -2.39 -0.61 -0.71
CA ALA A 21 -0.95 -0.64 -0.49
C ALA A 21 -0.43 0.58 0.27
N TYR A 22 -1.13 1.72 0.20
CA TYR A 22 -0.75 2.96 0.90
C TYR A 22 -0.84 2.88 2.43
N PRO A 23 -1.97 2.46 3.05
CA PRO A 23 -2.12 2.44 4.50
C PRO A 23 -0.98 1.74 5.26
N PRO A 24 -0.56 0.51 4.93
CA PRO A 24 0.50 -0.15 5.69
C PRO A 24 1.84 0.59 5.61
N LEU A 25 2.18 1.16 4.46
CA LEU A 25 3.45 1.87 4.26
C LEU A 25 3.46 3.25 4.93
N ILE A 26 2.36 4.01 4.80
CA ILE A 26 2.21 5.33 5.45
C ILE A 26 2.24 5.17 6.97
N LEU A 27 1.47 4.23 7.52
CA LEU A 27 1.45 3.98 8.95
C LEU A 27 2.82 3.53 9.46
N ALA A 28 3.50 2.65 8.73
CA ALA A 28 4.80 2.15 9.16
C ALA A 28 5.88 3.23 9.16
N THR A 29 5.96 4.03 8.10
CA THR A 29 6.93 5.14 8.00
C THR A 29 6.64 6.22 9.04
N THR A 30 5.38 6.53 9.30
CA THR A 30 4.97 7.47 10.36
C THR A 30 5.36 6.95 11.74
N ALA A 31 5.08 5.68 12.03
CA ALA A 31 5.45 5.07 13.31
C ALA A 31 6.97 4.96 13.49
N ALA A 32 7.72 4.67 12.42
CA ALA A 32 9.18 4.67 12.44
C ALA A 32 9.74 6.06 12.74
N ALA A 33 9.16 7.12 12.16
CA ALA A 33 9.52 8.51 12.45
C ALA A 33 9.19 8.93 13.90
N MET A 34 8.33 8.18 14.59
CA MET A 34 8.02 8.34 16.03
C MET A 34 8.83 7.38 16.91
N ASP A 35 9.99 6.91 16.43
CA ASP A 35 10.92 6.01 17.13
C ASP A 35 10.29 4.67 17.55
N MET A 36 9.29 4.16 16.82
CA MET A 36 8.71 2.84 17.08
C MET A 36 9.48 1.72 16.35
N ASP A 37 9.56 0.52 16.94
CA ASP A 37 10.03 -0.69 16.25
C ASP A 37 8.87 -1.27 15.43
N VAL A 38 8.89 -1.04 14.12
CA VAL A 38 7.80 -1.37 13.21
C VAL A 38 8.12 -2.59 12.36
N THR A 39 7.14 -3.46 12.21
CA THR A 39 7.18 -4.60 11.28
C THR A 39 5.93 -4.62 10.41
N ILE A 40 6.10 -4.73 9.09
CA ILE A 40 5.02 -5.04 8.16
C ILE A 40 5.15 -6.51 7.74
N PHE A 41 4.09 -7.27 7.96
CA PHE A 41 3.94 -8.64 7.47
C PHE A 41 3.04 -8.67 6.23
N PHE A 42 3.64 -8.97 5.08
CA PHE A 42 2.96 -9.07 3.80
C PHE A 42 2.46 -10.49 3.57
N THR A 43 1.17 -10.67 3.35
CA THR A 43 0.54 -11.98 3.16
C THR A 43 -0.52 -11.94 2.06
N PHE A 44 -0.91 -13.10 1.52
CA PHE A 44 -1.84 -13.23 0.39
C PHE A 44 -1.49 -12.27 -0.76
N TYR A 45 -2.44 -11.45 -1.19
CA TYR A 45 -2.26 -10.47 -2.26
C TYR A 45 -1.32 -9.32 -1.89
N GLY A 46 -1.07 -9.09 -0.60
CA GLY A 46 -0.11 -8.09 -0.13
C GLY A 46 1.33 -8.37 -0.56
N LEU A 47 1.65 -9.62 -0.94
CA LEU A 47 2.97 -9.97 -1.51
C LEU A 47 3.25 -9.23 -2.83
N GLU A 48 2.22 -8.83 -3.59
CA GLU A 48 2.41 -8.04 -4.82
C GLU A 48 2.96 -6.63 -4.54
N ILE A 49 2.82 -6.10 -3.32
CA ILE A 49 3.39 -4.82 -2.92
C ILE A 49 4.93 -4.89 -2.94
N ILE A 50 5.49 -5.96 -2.38
CA ILE A 50 6.96 -6.14 -2.25
C ILE A 50 7.57 -6.95 -3.40
N ARG A 51 6.77 -7.35 -4.39
CA ARG A 51 7.26 -8.09 -5.55
C ARG A 51 8.10 -7.18 -6.45
N LYS A 52 9.31 -7.64 -6.78
CA LYS A 52 10.25 -6.89 -7.64
C LYS A 52 9.56 -6.41 -8.92
N ASN A 53 9.72 -5.13 -9.24
CA ASN A 53 9.17 -4.47 -10.43
C ASN A 53 7.62 -4.46 -10.54
N LYS A 54 6.90 -4.66 -9.42
CA LYS A 54 5.43 -4.67 -9.36
C LYS A 54 4.81 -3.59 -8.48
N ALA A 55 5.54 -3.06 -7.49
CA ALA A 55 5.08 -2.03 -6.56
C ALA A 55 4.34 -0.86 -7.25
N ASP A 56 4.91 -0.27 -8.30
CA ASP A 56 4.29 0.87 -9.00
C ASP A 56 3.32 0.47 -10.13
N LYS A 57 3.13 -0.84 -10.33
CA LYS A 57 2.21 -1.42 -11.32
C LYS A 57 0.90 -1.90 -10.70
N LEU A 58 0.74 -1.75 -9.38
CA LEU A 58 -0.52 -2.00 -8.72
C LEU A 58 -1.64 -1.15 -9.33
N LYS A 59 -2.83 -1.73 -9.34
CA LYS A 59 -4.05 -1.18 -9.92
C LYS A 59 -5.15 -1.08 -8.89
N VAL A 60 -6.14 -0.25 -9.16
CA VAL A 60 -7.36 -0.12 -8.35
C VAL A 60 -8.56 -0.61 -9.15
N SER A 61 -9.50 -1.26 -8.46
CA SER A 61 -10.78 -1.65 -9.06
C SER A 61 -11.60 -0.39 -9.41
N PRO A 62 -12.30 -0.32 -10.54
CA PRO A 62 -13.27 0.76 -10.80
C PRO A 62 -14.47 0.71 -9.85
N ILE A 63 -14.80 -0.50 -9.40
CA ILE A 63 -15.80 -0.77 -8.36
C ILE A 63 -15.06 -0.84 -7.01
N ALA A 64 -14.06 0.02 -6.81
CA ALA A 64 -13.28 0.06 -5.58
C ALA A 64 -14.10 0.71 -4.49
N ASN A 65 -14.33 -0.02 -3.41
CA ASN A 65 -14.86 0.44 -2.13
C ASN A 65 -16.16 1.29 -2.17
N PRO A 66 -17.28 0.78 -1.62
CA PRO A 66 -18.51 1.57 -1.46
C PRO A 66 -18.34 2.90 -0.70
N ALA A 67 -17.25 3.08 0.04
CA ALA A 67 -16.89 4.34 0.69
C ALA A 67 -16.29 5.40 -0.26
N MET A 68 -16.09 5.10 -1.55
CA MET A 68 -15.64 6.12 -2.51
C MET A 68 -16.76 7.12 -2.79
N HIS A 69 -16.44 8.41 -2.69
CA HIS A 69 -17.37 9.52 -2.96
C HIS A 69 -17.74 9.70 -4.44
N MET A 70 -17.20 8.87 -5.34
CA MET A 70 -17.61 8.79 -6.74
C MET A 70 -18.41 7.51 -6.96
N PRO A 71 -19.75 7.57 -7.00
CA PRO A 71 -20.57 6.41 -7.32
C PRO A 71 -20.42 6.11 -8.82
N ILE A 72 -19.65 5.08 -9.16
CA ILE A 72 -19.62 4.51 -10.51
C ILE A 72 -20.67 3.39 -10.55
N PRO A 73 -21.67 3.45 -11.44
CA PRO A 73 -22.61 2.35 -11.61
C PRO A 73 -21.85 1.05 -11.90
N THR A 74 -22.23 -0.06 -11.27
CA THR A 74 -21.53 -1.36 -11.40
C THR A 74 -21.35 -1.78 -12.85
N VAL A 75 -22.37 -1.54 -13.68
CA VAL A 75 -22.35 -1.83 -15.14
C VAL A 75 -21.23 -1.07 -15.83
N VAL A 76 -21.04 0.20 -15.47
CA VAL A 76 -19.98 1.05 -16.01
C VAL A 76 -18.62 0.59 -15.49
N GLY A 77 -18.51 0.28 -14.19
CA GLY A 77 -17.25 -0.17 -13.57
C GLY A 77 -16.73 -1.51 -14.12
N ALA A 78 -17.61 -2.36 -14.66
CA ALA A 78 -17.26 -3.64 -15.27
C ALA A 78 -16.82 -3.53 -16.75
N LEU A 79 -16.92 -2.35 -17.38
CA LEU A 79 -16.53 -2.17 -18.77
C LEU A 79 -15.01 -2.40 -18.97
N PRO A 80 -14.59 -3.05 -20.06
CA PRO A 80 -13.17 -3.23 -20.37
C PRO A 80 -12.41 -1.89 -20.39
N GLY A 81 -11.26 -1.84 -19.74
CA GLY A 81 -10.40 -0.64 -19.70
C GLY A 81 -10.69 0.32 -18.55
N MET A 82 -11.84 0.23 -17.86
CA MET A 82 -12.15 1.10 -16.72
C MET A 82 -11.16 0.95 -15.57
N GLU A 83 -10.58 -0.23 -15.37
CA GLU A 83 -9.52 -0.48 -14.37
C GLU A 83 -8.27 0.39 -14.63
N ALA A 84 -7.85 0.48 -15.89
CA ALA A 84 -6.71 1.30 -16.29
C ALA A 84 -7.00 2.79 -16.11
N ILE A 85 -8.22 3.22 -16.48
CA ILE A 85 -8.67 4.61 -16.31
C ILE A 85 -8.71 4.98 -14.82
N ALA A 86 -9.35 4.16 -13.98
CA ALA A 86 -9.44 4.37 -12.54
C ALA A 86 -8.05 4.43 -11.89
N THR A 87 -7.17 3.51 -12.28
CA THR A 87 -5.77 3.48 -11.81
C THR A 87 -5.01 4.74 -12.22
N SER A 88 -5.12 5.15 -13.48
CA SER A 88 -4.45 6.36 -14.00
C SER A 88 -4.97 7.62 -13.31
N MET A 89 -6.28 7.71 -13.11
CA MET A 89 -6.92 8.83 -12.41
C MET A 89 -6.43 8.93 -10.96
N MET A 90 -6.41 7.81 -10.23
CA MET A 90 -5.91 7.75 -8.86
C MET A 90 -4.43 8.16 -8.78
N LYS A 91 -3.57 7.60 -9.64
CA LYS A 91 -2.14 7.98 -9.70
C LYS A 91 -1.94 9.46 -10.03
N SER A 92 -2.74 10.02 -10.93
CA SER A 92 -2.73 11.44 -11.26
C SER A 92 -3.13 12.30 -10.07
N MET A 93 -4.18 11.92 -9.34
CA MET A 93 -4.61 12.60 -8.12
C MET A 93 -3.53 12.58 -7.04
N PHE A 94 -2.91 11.42 -6.80
CA PHE A 94 -1.78 11.28 -5.86
C PHE A 94 -0.60 12.18 -6.23
N LYS A 95 -0.19 12.16 -7.51
CA LYS A 95 0.88 13.04 -8.00
C LYS A 95 0.56 14.52 -7.79
N LYS A 96 -0.68 14.95 -8.07
CA LYS A 96 -1.13 16.34 -7.86
C LYS A 96 -1.07 16.78 -6.39
N HIS A 97 -1.29 15.85 -5.46
CA HIS A 97 -1.25 16.12 -4.02
C HIS A 97 0.11 15.78 -3.39
N GLY A 98 1.15 15.52 -4.19
CA GLY A 98 2.49 15.22 -3.68
C GLY A 98 2.60 13.89 -2.92
N VAL A 99 1.67 12.96 -3.14
CA VAL A 99 1.71 11.65 -2.51
C VAL A 99 2.80 10.80 -3.17
N ALA A 100 3.71 10.26 -2.36
CA ALA A 100 4.79 9.38 -2.82
C ALA A 100 4.23 8.10 -3.47
N THR A 101 4.94 7.53 -4.44
CA THR A 101 4.57 6.24 -5.04
C THR A 101 4.78 5.08 -4.07
N ILE A 102 4.22 3.90 -4.39
CA ILE A 102 4.41 2.70 -3.56
C ILE A 102 5.88 2.31 -3.48
N GLY A 103 6.62 2.38 -4.61
CA GLY A 103 8.06 2.14 -4.64
C GLY A 103 8.82 3.09 -3.71
N GLN A 104 8.52 4.39 -3.77
CA GLN A 104 9.14 5.39 -2.89
C GLN A 104 8.80 5.16 -1.40
N LEU A 105 7.57 4.80 -1.09
CA LEU A 105 7.16 4.49 0.29
C LEU A 105 7.83 3.22 0.82
N LEU A 106 8.06 2.22 -0.03
CA LEU A 106 8.83 1.03 0.33
C LEU A 106 10.29 1.36 0.60
N GLU A 107 10.90 2.19 -0.25
CA GLU A 107 12.27 2.68 -0.06
C GLU A 107 12.39 3.45 1.26
N LEU A 108 11.49 4.41 1.50
CA LEU A 108 11.42 5.16 2.75
C LEU A 108 11.23 4.24 3.97
N ALA A 109 10.39 3.21 3.86
CA ALA A 109 10.19 2.26 4.95
C ALA A 109 11.48 1.48 5.26
N MET A 110 12.20 1.02 4.23
CA MET A 110 13.49 0.33 4.40
C MET A 110 14.55 1.25 5.01
N GLU A 111 14.67 2.47 4.51
CA GLU A 111 15.60 3.49 5.04
C GLU A 111 15.30 3.86 6.49
N SER A 112 14.00 3.91 6.85
CA SER A 112 13.54 4.18 8.22
C SER A 112 13.66 2.98 9.18
N GLY A 113 14.23 1.85 8.73
CA GLY A 113 14.43 0.66 9.56
C GLY A 113 13.17 -0.17 9.81
N VAL A 114 12.10 0.02 9.03
CA VAL A 114 10.90 -0.83 9.09
C VAL A 114 11.25 -2.24 8.63
N LYS A 115 10.89 -3.24 9.42
CA LYS A 115 11.08 -4.65 9.05
C LYS A 115 10.00 -5.07 8.07
N LEU A 116 10.38 -5.42 6.84
CA LEU A 116 9.48 -5.95 5.82
C LEU A 116 9.58 -7.48 5.79
N ILE A 117 8.51 -8.17 6.19
CA ILE A 117 8.47 -9.64 6.24
C ILE A 117 7.48 -10.15 5.20
N ALA A 118 7.97 -10.96 4.26
CA ALA A 118 7.12 -11.73 3.36
C ALA A 118 6.62 -13.00 4.08
N CYS A 119 5.31 -13.24 4.05
CA CYS A 119 4.73 -14.50 4.51
C CYS A 119 5.28 -15.66 3.69
N GLN A 120 5.99 -16.55 4.37
CA GLN A 120 6.36 -17.85 3.82
C GLN A 120 5.20 -18.81 4.09
N MET A 121 4.47 -19.17 3.05
CA MET A 121 3.61 -20.35 3.10
C MET A 121 4.55 -21.55 2.94
N THR A 122 4.86 -22.26 4.02
CA THR A 122 5.38 -23.63 3.91
C THR A 122 4.40 -24.49 3.14
#